data_AF-A0A941Y3K7-F1
#
_entry.id   AF-A0A941Y3K7-F1
#
_cell.length_a   1.000
_cell.length_b   1.000
_cell.length_c   1.000
_cell.angle_alpha   90.00
_cell.angle_beta   90.00
_cell.angle_gamma   90.00
#
_symmetry.space_group_name_H-M   'P 1'
#
loop_
_entity.id
_entity.type
_entity.pdbx_description
1 polymer ?
#
loop_
_entity_poly.entity_id
_entity_poly.type
_entity_poly.pdbx_seq_one_letter_code
_entity_poly.pdbx_strand_id
1 'polypeptide(L)' 'MPTKPGRKAATIPAAHRRRLLAAAQRVTDADREMRAAVHDAHHAGGSIRAIAAELNRSTRTIQDWLQATNLS' A
#
# COMPACT_ATOMS: atom_id res chain seq x y z
N MET A 1 -15.03 -6.65 -47.91
CA MET A 1 -14.90 -5.97 -46.60
C MET A 1 -13.69 -6.57 -45.88
N PRO A 2 -12.49 -5.96 -45.89
CA PRO A 2 -11.37 -6.50 -45.11
C PRO A 2 -11.58 -6.17 -43.63
N THR A 3 -11.43 -7.19 -42.78
CA THR A 3 -11.59 -7.13 -41.33
C THR A 3 -10.48 -6.31 -40.69
N LYS A 4 -10.85 -5.48 -39.70
CA LYS A 4 -9.96 -4.62 -38.92
C LYS A 4 -8.88 -5.50 -38.25
N PRO A 5 -7.56 -5.22 -38.41
CA PRO A 5 -6.54 -6.07 -37.83
C PRO A 5 -6.68 -6.03 -36.30
N GLY A 6 -6.80 -7.23 -35.71
CA GLY A 6 -6.99 -7.40 -34.27
C GLY A 6 -5.96 -6.61 -33.48
N ARG A 7 -6.44 -5.81 -32.52
CA ARG A 7 -5.63 -5.08 -31.55
C ARG A 7 -4.69 -6.09 -30.88
N LYS A 8 -3.42 -6.14 -31.28
CA LYS A 8 -2.40 -6.96 -30.60
C LYS A 8 -2.51 -6.68 -29.10
N ALA A 9 -2.70 -7.71 -28.29
CA ALA A 9 -2.69 -7.57 -26.83
C ALA A 9 -1.37 -6.88 -26.45
N ALA A 10 -1.46 -5.65 -25.94
CA ALA A 10 -0.31 -4.83 -25.60
C ALA A 10 0.46 -5.53 -24.47
N THR A 11 1.48 -6.29 -24.84
CA THR A 11 2.28 -7.05 -23.89
C THR A 11 3.32 -6.10 -23.31
N ILE A 12 3.29 -5.90 -21.98
CA ILE A 12 4.32 -5.13 -21.28
C ILE A 12 5.67 -5.83 -21.50
N PRO A 13 6.69 -5.15 -22.07
CA PRO A 13 8.02 -5.73 -22.24
C PRO A 13 8.58 -6.27 -20.92
N ALA A 14 9.28 -7.40 -20.97
CA ALA A 14 9.72 -8.11 -19.76
C ALA A 14 10.50 -7.22 -18.77
N ALA A 15 11.38 -6.35 -19.27
CA ALA A 15 12.12 -5.39 -18.44
C ALA A 15 11.20 -4.39 -17.73
N HIS A 16 10.18 -3.89 -18.43
CA HIS A 16 9.22 -2.93 -17.87
C HIS A 16 8.28 -3.62 -16.87
N ARG A 17 7.87 -4.87 -17.16
CA ARG A 17 7.08 -5.68 -16.24
C ARG A 17 7.84 -5.95 -14.94
N ARG A 18 9.12 -6.34 -15.03
CA ARG A 18 9.98 -6.54 -13.85
C ARG A 18 10.09 -5.26 -13.01
N ARG A 19 10.32 -4.11 -13.64
CA ARG A 19 10.38 -2.82 -12.94
C ARG A 19 9.04 -2.48 -12.27
N LEU A 20 7.93 -2.73 -12.95
CA LEU A 20 6.59 -2.50 -12.41
C LEU A 20 6.32 -3.37 -11.17
N LEU A 21 6.60 -4.67 -11.25
CA LEU A 21 6.43 -5.61 -10.14
C LEU A 21 7.34 -5.25 -8.96
N ALA A 22 8.60 -4.87 -9.23
CA ALA A 22 9.51 -4.44 -8.18
C ALA A 22 9.04 -3.15 -7.49
N ALA A 23 8.50 -2.19 -8.25
CA ALA A 23 7.92 -0.98 -7.69
C ALA A 23 6.68 -1.28 -6.85
N ALA A 24 5.79 -2.15 -7.33
CA ALA A 24 4.62 -2.60 -6.58
C ALA A 24 5.01 -3.28 -5.26
N GLN A 25 6.02 -4.16 -5.30
CA GLN A 25 6.52 -4.81 -4.09
C GLN A 25 7.04 -3.80 -3.07
N ARG A 26 7.83 -2.80 -3.49
CA ARG A 26 8.31 -1.74 -2.59
C ARG A 26 7.18 -0.94 -1.95
N VAL A 27 6.09 -0.70 -2.67
CA VAL A 27 4.91 -0.04 -2.10
C VAL A 27 4.27 -0.93 -1.03
N THR A 28 4.15 -2.22 -1.28
CA THR A 28 3.64 -3.18 -0.29
C THR A 28 4.53 -3.25 0.95
N ASP A 29 5.85 -3.28 0.77
CA ASP A 29 6.81 -3.34 1.88
C ASP A 29 6.76 -2.05 2.70
N ALA A 30 6.73 -0.89 2.04
CA ALA A 30 6.59 0.40 2.70
C ALA A 30 5.26 0.55 3.45
N ASP A 31 4.15 0.04 2.89
CA ASP A 31 2.85 0.03 3.59
C ASP A 31 2.91 -0.84 4.85
N ARG A 32 3.57 -2.01 4.79
CA ARG A 32 3.77 -2.88 5.96
C ARG A 32 4.63 -2.20 7.02
N GLU A 33 5.74 -1.59 6.63
CA GLU A 33 6.62 -0.86 7.55
C GLU A 33 5.90 0.32 8.21
N MET A 34 5.12 1.08 7.44
CA MET A 34 4.31 2.18 7.98
C MET A 34 3.29 1.70 9.02
N ARG A 35 2.59 0.58 8.75
CA ARG A 35 1.65 0.00 9.73
C ARG A 35 2.34 -0.50 10.98
N ALA A 36 3.52 -1.10 10.86
CA ALA A 36 4.33 -1.50 12.01
C ALA A 36 4.74 -0.28 12.86
N ALA A 37 5.23 0.79 12.22
CA ALA A 37 5.59 2.03 12.91
C ALA A 37 4.38 2.69 13.63
N VAL A 38 3.19 2.65 13.03
CA VAL A 38 1.95 3.11 13.68
C VAL A 38 1.66 2.31 14.95
N HIS A 39 1.82 0.99 14.88
CA HIS A 39 1.60 0.11 16.02
C HIS A 39 2.61 0.38 17.14
N ASP A 40 3.90 0.50 16.81
CA ASP A 40 4.96 0.81 17.77
C ASP A 40 4.72 2.18 18.44
N ALA A 41 4.33 3.19 17.66
CA ALA A 41 3.98 4.51 18.19
C ALA A 41 2.78 4.45 19.15
N HIS A 42 1.78 3.63 18.84
CA HIS A 42 0.62 3.43 19.72
C HIS A 42 1.02 2.70 21.02
N HIS A 43 1.85 1.65 20.94
CA HIS A 43 2.37 0.94 22.13
C HIS A 43 3.27 1.80 23.01
N ALA A 44 3.99 2.76 22.43
CA ALA A 44 4.74 3.77 23.17
C ALA A 44 3.84 4.80 23.90
N GLY A 45 2.50 4.67 23.81
CA GLY A 45 1.53 5.57 24.43
C GLY A 45 1.03 6.68 23.51
N GLY A 46 1.39 6.66 22.22
CA GLY A 46 0.91 7.62 21.24
C GLY A 46 -0.59 7.52 21.03
N SER A 47 -1.30 8.65 21.15
CA SER A 47 -2.74 8.67 20.87
C SER A 47 -3.03 8.54 19.37
N ILE A 48 -4.14 7.87 19.02
CA ILE A 48 -4.63 7.75 17.64
C ILE A 48 -4.71 9.10 16.92
N ARG A 49 -5.13 10.16 17.61
CA ARG A 49 -5.22 11.51 17.05
C ARG A 49 -3.86 12.11 16.73
N ALA A 50 -2.88 11.95 17.61
CA ALA A 50 -1.52 12.43 17.39
C ALA A 50 -0.87 11.72 16.19
N ILE A 51 -0.97 10.38 16.15
CA ILE A 51 -0.44 9.57 15.05
C ILE A 51 -1.10 9.95 13.72
N ALA A 52 -2.42 10.12 13.72
CA ALA A 52 -3.17 10.53 12.54
C ALA A 52 -2.74 11.91 12.00
N ALA A 53 -2.49 12.87 12.91
CA ALA A 53 -2.00 14.20 12.54
C ALA A 53 -0.61 14.14 11.90
N GLU A 54 0.33 13.39 12.49
CA GLU A 54 1.70 13.26 11.95
C GLU A 54 1.72 12.61 10.56
N LEU A 55 0.87 11.61 10.34
CA LEU A 55 0.81 10.90 9.06
C LEU A 55 -0.10 11.57 8.02
N ASN A 56 -0.75 12.69 8.38
CA ASN A 56 -1.81 13.31 7.58
C ASN A 56 -2.84 12.27 7.09
N ARG A 57 -3.40 11.53 8.06
CA ARG A 57 -4.40 10.48 7.84
C ARG A 57 -5.60 10.71 8.75
N SER A 58 -6.71 10.05 8.41
CA SER A 58 -7.88 10.06 9.29
C SER A 58 -7.61 9.19 10.52
N THR A 59 -8.20 9.55 11.67
CA THR A 59 -8.18 8.71 12.87
C THR A 59 -8.79 7.34 12.62
N ARG A 60 -9.80 7.26 11.74
CA ARG A 60 -10.44 6.01 11.31
C ARG A 60 -9.44 5.07 10.64
N THR A 61 -8.59 5.59 9.76
CA THR A 61 -7.54 4.81 9.09
C THR A 61 -6.56 4.20 10.09
N ILE A 62 -6.14 4.99 11.08
CA ILE A 62 -5.24 4.49 12.15
C ILE A 62 -5.94 3.41 12.99
N GLN A 63 -7.22 3.62 13.34
CA GLN A 63 -8.02 2.60 14.04
C GLN A 63 -8.13 1.30 13.26
N ASP A 64 -8.41 1.37 11.95
CA ASP A 64 -8.50 0.19 11.08
C ASP A 64 -7.18 -0.58 11.05
N TRP A 65 -6.04 0.11 10.98
CA TRP A 65 -4.73 -0.54 11.01
C TRP A 65 -4.44 -1.22 12.34
N LEU A 66 -4.78 -0.60 13.46
CA LEU A 66 -4.61 -1.21 14.79
C LEU A 66 -5.56 -2.39 15.02
N GLN A 67 -6.77 -2.36 14.44
CA GLN A 67 -7.75 -3.45 14.56
C GLN A 67 -7.43 -4.64 13.67
N ALA A 68 -6.94 -4.40 12.45
CA ALA A 68 -6.58 -5.47 11.51
C ALA A 68 -5.50 -6.40 12.07
N THR A 69 -4.58 -5.89 12.90
CA THR A 69 -3.53 -6.69 13.54
C THR A 69 -4.07 -7.57 14.68
N ASN A 70 -5.12 -7.15 15.39
CA ASN A 70 -5.71 -7.93 16.49
C ASN A 70 -6.61 -9.08 16.02
N LEU A 71 -6.84 -9.21 14.71
CA LEU A 71 -7.66 -10.24 14.08
C LEU A 71 -6.80 -11.36 13.43
N SER A 72 -5.50 -11.42 13.72
CA SER A 72 -4.59 -12.48 13.26
C SER A 72 -3.95 -13.24 14.42
#